data_AF-A0A4P5XIN9-F1
#
_entry.id   AF-A0A4P5XIN9-F1
#
_cell.length_a   1.000
_cell.length_b   1.000
_cell.length_c   1.000
_cell.angle_alpha   90.00
_cell.angle_beta   90.00
_cell.angle_gamma   90.00
#
_symmetry.space_group_name_H-M   'P 1'
#
loop_
_entity.id
_entity.type
_entity.pdbx_description
1 polymer ?
#
loop_
_entity_poly.entity_id
_entity_poly.type
_entity_poly.pdbx_seq_one_letter_code
_entity_poly.pdbx_strand_id
1 'polypeptide(L)'
;MITALDDRASRIHGLECGADDFLTKPLNRVEIRTRVESIVRLNRIRKLLMQQPDKSQFQERLKQASDETMDGWIHDPDCKDDSE
;
A
#
# COMPACT_ATOMS: atom_id res chain seq x y z
N MET A 1 -17.88 -11.70 -9.02
CA MET A 1 -18.75 -12.73 -9.65
C MET A 1 -20.16 -12.14 -9.73
N ILE A 2 -20.83 -12.13 -10.89
CA ILE A 2 -22.20 -11.60 -11.02
C ILE A 2 -23.15 -12.80 -11.00
N THR A 3 -23.75 -13.09 -9.85
CA THR A 3 -24.72 -14.20 -9.72
C THR A 3 -26.14 -13.65 -9.62
N ALA A 4 -27.04 -14.30 -10.36
CA ALA A 4 -28.45 -14.04 -10.33
C ALA A 4 -29.10 -14.98 -9.31
N LEU A 5 -29.34 -14.51 -8.08
CA LEU A 5 -30.44 -15.02 -7.25
C LEU A 5 -30.70 -14.04 -6.10
N ASP A 6 -31.96 -13.63 -5.99
CA ASP A 6 -32.48 -12.56 -5.13
C ASP A 6 -32.60 -12.95 -3.65
N ASP A 7 -31.97 -14.06 -3.22
CA ASP A 7 -32.12 -14.54 -1.86
C ASP A 7 -30.97 -14.06 -0.95
N ARG A 8 -31.33 -13.67 0.27
CA ARG A 8 -30.39 -13.21 1.30
C ARG A 8 -29.30 -14.24 1.62
N ALA A 9 -29.57 -15.54 1.43
CA ALA A 9 -28.57 -16.57 1.65
C ALA A 9 -27.51 -16.60 0.53
N SER A 10 -27.89 -16.39 -0.74
CA SER A 10 -26.96 -16.19 -1.86
C SER A 10 -26.04 -14.98 -1.66
N ARG A 11 -26.53 -13.92 -1.02
CA ARG A 11 -25.71 -12.75 -0.65
C ARG A 11 -24.65 -13.09 0.39
N ILE A 12 -25.07 -13.76 1.47
CA ILE A 12 -24.18 -14.16 2.56
C ILE A 12 -23.14 -15.14 2.04
N HIS A 13 -23.58 -16.15 1.27
CA HIS A 13 -22.70 -17.12 0.64
C HIS A 13 -21.70 -16.46 -0.32
N GLY A 14 -22.15 -15.49 -1.13
CA GLY A 14 -21.26 -14.75 -2.03
C GLY A 14 -20.15 -14.00 -1.26
N LEU A 15 -20.50 -13.36 -0.15
CA LEU A 15 -19.53 -12.67 0.71
C LEU A 15 -18.57 -13.65 1.39
N GLU A 16 -19.07 -14.79 1.90
CA GLU A 16 -18.26 -15.84 2.51
C GLU A 16 -17.29 -16.51 1.52
N CYS A 17 -17.68 -16.61 0.24
CA CYS A 17 -16.81 -17.09 -0.83
C CYS A 17 -15.74 -16.06 -1.27
N GLY A 18 -15.66 -14.91 -0.60
CA GLY A 18 -14.67 -13.88 -0.90
C GLY A 18 -15.05 -12.94 -2.05
N ALA A 19 -16.35 -12.79 -2.35
CA ALA A 19 -16.78 -11.75 -3.28
C ALA A 19 -16.61 -10.36 -2.64
N ASP A 20 -15.90 -9.47 -3.33
CA ASP A 20 -15.74 -8.07 -2.90
C ASP A 20 -17.06 -7.28 -2.96
N ASP A 21 -17.97 -7.66 -3.85
CA ASP A 21 -19.25 -6.98 -4.03
C ASP A 21 -20.32 -7.92 -4.62
N PHE A 22 -21.57 -7.72 -4.20
CA PHE A 22 -22.74 -8.47 -4.66
C PHE A 22 -23.77 -7.52 -5.28
N LEU A 23 -24.20 -7.84 -6.50
CA LEU A 23 -25.20 -7.07 -7.24
C LEU A 23 -26.36 -7.96 -7.66
N THR A 24 -27.54 -7.69 -7.12
CA THR A 24 -28.77 -8.42 -7.46
C THR A 24 -29.34 -7.95 -8.80
N LYS A 25 -29.92 -8.88 -9.58
CA LYS A 25 -30.66 -8.54 -10.80
C LYS A 25 -32.11 -8.11 -10.46
N PRO A 26 -32.73 -7.22 -11.26
CA PRO A 26 -32.18 -6.56 -12.44
C PRO A 26 -31.19 -5.44 -12.07
N LEU A 27 -30.04 -5.45 -12.74
CA LEU A 27 -28.94 -4.53 -12.45
C LEU A 27 -29.34 -3.08 -12.79
N ASN A 28 -29.27 -2.18 -11.81
CA ASN A 28 -29.48 -0.75 -12.04
C ASN A 28 -28.21 -0.13 -12.64
N ARG A 29 -28.35 0.52 -13.81
CA ARG A 29 -27.24 1.18 -14.51
C ARG A 29 -26.56 2.27 -13.67
N VAL A 30 -27.32 2.98 -12.85
CA VAL A 30 -26.80 4.00 -11.93
C VAL A 30 -25.95 3.35 -10.84
N GLU A 31 -26.43 2.25 -10.27
CA GLU A 31 -25.73 1.53 -9.21
C GLU A 31 -24.38 0.97 -9.70
N ILE A 32 -24.35 0.36 -10.89
CA ILE A 32 -23.10 -0.12 -11.49
C ILE A 32 -22.13 1.03 -11.71
N ARG A 33 -22.59 2.15 -12.29
CA ARG A 33 -21.72 3.30 -12.56
C ARG A 33 -21.10 3.83 -11.27
N THR A 34 -21.89 4.04 -10.23
CA THR A 34 -21.42 4.53 -8.93
C THR A 34 -20.39 3.59 -8.30
N ARG A 35 -20.60 2.27 -8.39
CA ARG A 35 -19.66 1.27 -7.87
C ARG A 35 -18.34 1.27 -8.64
N VAL A 36 -18.40 1.28 -9.97
CA VAL A 36 -17.20 1.36 -10.83
C VAL A 36 -16.40 2.63 -10.54
N GLU A 37 -17.06 3.78 -10.44
CA GLU A 37 -16.40 5.05 -10.11
C GLU A 37 -15.72 5.01 -8.73
N SER A 38 -16.37 4.37 -7.75
CA SER A 38 -15.82 4.20 -6.41
C SER A 38 -14.59 3.28 -6.42
N ILE A 39 -14.63 2.16 -7.13
CA ILE A 39 -13.50 1.23 -7.27
C ILE A 39 -12.31 1.91 -7.97
N VAL A 40 -12.56 2.64 -9.06
CA VAL A 40 -11.52 3.40 -9.78
C VAL A 40 -10.88 4.45 -8.87
N ARG A 41 -11.69 5.18 -8.08
CA ARG A 41 -11.20 6.18 -7.13
C ARG A 41 -10.32 5.56 -6.04
N LEU A 42 -10.76 4.44 -5.45
CA LEU A 42 -10.01 3.72 -4.43
C LEU A 42 -8.68 3.18 -4.99
N ASN A 43 -8.69 2.60 -6.19
CA ASN A 43 -7.48 2.12 -6.85
C ASN A 43 -6.48 3.26 -7.13
N ARG A 44 -6.98 4.44 -7.52
CA ARG A 44 -6.13 5.62 -7.70
C ARG A 44 -5.46 6.05 -6.40
N ILE A 45 -6.23 6.13 -5.31
CA ILE A 45 -5.67 6.48 -3.98
C ILE A 45 -4.65 5.44 -3.54
N ARG A 46 -4.98 4.14 -3.67
CA ARG A 46 -4.06 3.03 -3.35
C ARG A 46 -2.76 3.14 -4.13
N LYS A 47 -2.83 3.43 -5.44
CA LYS A 47 -1.65 3.61 -6.28
C LYS A 47 -0.79 4.79 -5.83
N LEU A 48 -1.42 5.92 -5.46
CA LEU A 48 -0.69 7.08 -4.94
C LEU A 48 -0.02 6.77 -3.59
N LEU A 49 -0.66 6.02 -2.72
CA LEU A 49 -0.08 5.61 -1.44
C LEU A 49 1.06 4.59 -1.62
N MET A 50 0.93 3.67 -2.59
CA MET A 50 1.96 2.69 -2.94
C MET A 50 3.16 3.29 -3.68
N GLN A 51 3.04 4.49 -4.23
CA GLN A 51 4.16 5.24 -4.82
C GLN A 51 5.09 5.86 -3.78
N GLN A 52 4.88 5.63 -2.48
CA GLN A 52 5.92 5.95 -1.50
C GLN A 52 7.15 5.11 -1.83
N PRO A 53 8.30 5.73 -2.17
CA PRO A 53 9.53 4.99 -2.37
C PRO A 53 9.82 4.20 -1.09
N ASP A 54 10.35 2.99 -1.27
CA ASP A 54 10.64 2.04 -0.21
C ASP A 54 11.50 2.69 0.87
N LYS A 55 10.83 3.26 1.89
CA LYS A 55 11.47 4.04 2.97
C LYS A 55 12.50 3.20 3.70
N SER A 56 12.30 1.89 3.70
CA SER A 56 13.19 0.87 4.25
C SER A 56 14.58 0.95 3.61
N GLN A 57 14.65 0.95 2.27
CA GLN A 57 15.94 1.01 1.56
C GLN A 57 16.64 2.36 1.74
N PHE A 58 15.88 3.45 1.79
CA PHE A 58 16.47 4.77 2.05
C PHE A 58 17.01 4.89 3.48
N GLN A 59 16.27 4.37 4.46
CA GLN A 59 16.69 4.34 5.87
C GLN A 59 17.88 3.41 6.09
N GLU A 60 17.95 2.26 5.42
CA GLU A 60 19.09 1.35 5.47
C GLU A 60 20.36 2.01 4.94
N ARG A 61 20.27 2.71 3.80
CA ARG A 61 21.42 3.46 3.26
C ARG A 61 21.90 4.56 4.20
N LEU A 62 20.99 5.25 4.89
CA LEU A 62 21.36 6.24 5.90
C LEU A 62 22.04 5.59 7.11
N LYS A 63 21.55 4.44 7.59
CA LYS A 63 22.21 3.69 8.66
C LYS A 63 23.61 3.26 8.25
N GLN A 64 23.74 2.67 7.06
CA GLN A 64 25.02 2.18 6.55
C GLN A 64 26.05 3.30 6.39
N ALA A 65 25.65 4.45 5.84
CA ALA A 65 26.53 5.62 5.74
C ALA A 65 26.89 6.19 7.13
N SER A 66 25.98 6.12 8.10
CA SER A 66 26.25 6.56 9.48
C SER A 66 27.23 5.62 10.18
N ASP A 67 27.08 4.31 9.96
CA ASP A 67 27.95 3.27 10.51
C ASP A 67 29.36 3.35 9.89
N GLU A 68 29.47 3.54 8.56
CA GLU A 68 30.73 3.79 7.86
C GLU A 68 31.43 5.05 8.37
N THR A 69 30.66 6.11 8.65
CA THR A 69 31.20 7.32 9.24
C THR A 69 31.72 7.01 10.64
N MET A 70 30.93 6.37 11.51
CA MET A 70 31.35 6.00 12.88
C MET A 70 32.61 5.12 12.90
N ASP A 71 32.71 4.11 12.03
CA ASP A 71 33.90 3.27 11.92
C ASP A 71 35.13 4.09 11.48
N GLY A 72 34.95 5.07 10.59
CA GLY A 72 36.00 6.03 10.22
C GLY A 72 36.50 6.88 11.39
N TRP A 73 35.63 7.28 12.33
CA TRP A 73 36.02 8.01 13.56
C TRP A 73 36.63 7.10 14.63
N ILE A 74 36.36 5.79 14.59
CA ILE A 74 36.94 4.80 15.51
C ILE A 74 38.33 4.36 15.04
N HIS A 75 38.57 4.36 13.72
CA HIS A 75 39.81 3.87 13.13
C HIS A 75 40.92 4.93 13.01
N ASP A 76 40.59 6.22 13.04
CA ASP A 76 41.54 7.35 13.13
C ASP A 76 41.30 8.20 14.40
N PRO A 77 41.99 7.90 15.53
CA PRO A 77 41.97 8.74 16.73
C PRO A 77 42.75 10.06 16.56
N ASP A 78 43.64 10.15 15.56
CA ASP A 78 44.67 11.18 15.45
C ASP A 78 44.33 12.29 14.45
N CYS A 79 43.14 12.89 14.56
CA CYS A 79 42.84 14.16 13.89
C CYS A 79 42.53 15.31 14.87
N LYS A 80 42.87 15.15 16.15
CA LYS A 80 42.87 16.24 17.14
C LYS A 80 44.27 16.39 17.73
N ASP A 81 45.20 16.93 16.96
CA ASP A 81 46.37 17.67 17.45
C ASP A 81 47.10 18.29 16.25
N ASP A 82 46.44 19.22 15.54
CA ASP A 82 47.10 20.06 14.53
C ASP A 82 46.46 21.45 14.53
N SER A 83 46.63 22.16 15.64
CA SER A 83 46.52 23.63 15.67
C SER A 83 47.24 24.16 16.92
N GLU A 84 48.57 24.24 16.80
CA GLU A 84 49.38 25.29 17.43
C GLU A 84 49.01 26.68 16.88
#